data_AF-A0A0B7C0Q4-F1
#
_entry.id   AF-A0A0B7C0Q4-F1
#
_cell.length_a   1.000
_cell.length_b   1.000
_cell.length_c   1.000
_cell.angle_alpha   90.00
_cell.angle_beta   90.00
_cell.angle_gamma   90.00
#
_symmetry.space_group_name_H-M   'P 1'
#
loop_
_entity.id
_entity.type
_entity.pdbx_description
1 polymer ?
#
loop_
_entity_poly.entity_id
_entity_poly.type
_entity_poly.pdbx_seq_one_letter_code
_entity_poly.pdbx_strand_id
1 'polypeptide(L)'
;EQIHNQAKLLLNETEHATLNYYLAEYEKRSIDIRGLVQALLELLNTPAKFTILSEIRSTVLPSHLDIFDLLVAKRDLDKSLNQARQMLAPDVLSLNSYDS
;
A
#
# COMPACT_ATOMS: atom_id res chain seq x y z
N GLU A 1 -12.15 -2.04 -18.77
CA GLU A 1 -11.51 -3.29 -18.28
C GLU A 1 -10.04 -3.37 -18.66
N GLN A 2 -9.17 -2.52 -18.13
CA GLN A 2 -7.73 -2.72 -18.32
C GLN A 2 -6.98 -2.30 -17.06
N ILE A 3 -7.04 -3.17 -16.05
CA ILE A 3 -5.89 -3.34 -15.18
C ILE A 3 -5.20 -4.60 -15.72
N HIS A 4 -3.94 -4.42 -16.12
CA HIS A 4 -3.11 -5.24 -16.98
C HIS A 4 -2.87 -6.63 -16.40
N ASN A 5 -2.30 -7.45 -17.28
CA ASN A 5 -1.71 -8.77 -17.02
C ASN A 5 -0.99 -8.86 -15.67
N GLN A 6 -0.33 -7.80 -15.20
CA GLN A 6 0.42 -7.83 -13.94
C GLN A 6 -0.48 -7.94 -12.70
N ALA A 7 -1.61 -7.24 -12.66
CA ALA A 7 -2.60 -7.41 -11.61
C ALA A 7 -3.23 -8.81 -11.64
N LYS A 8 -3.48 -9.35 -12.84
CA LYS A 8 -4.01 -10.73 -13.00
C LYS A 8 -3.03 -11.82 -12.57
N LEU A 9 -1.72 -11.55 -12.63
CA LEU A 9 -0.67 -12.49 -12.23
C LEU A 9 -0.36 -12.44 -10.73
N LEU A 10 -0.51 -11.26 -10.11
CA LEU A 10 -0.08 -11.01 -8.73
C LEU A 10 -1.23 -10.97 -7.72
N LEU A 11 -2.45 -10.71 -8.17
CA LEU A 11 -3.65 -10.67 -7.33
C LEU A 11 -4.46 -11.95 -7.53
N ASN A 12 -5.03 -12.47 -6.44
CA ASN A 12 -6.06 -13.49 -6.55
C ASN A 12 -7.40 -12.86 -7.02
N GLU A 13 -8.41 -13.69 -7.27
CA GLU A 13 -9.70 -13.24 -7.78
C GLU A 13 -10.40 -12.25 -6.85
N THR A 14 -10.34 -12.46 -5.53
CA THR A 14 -10.99 -11.58 -4.55
C THR A 14 -10.27 -10.24 -4.45
N GLU A 15 -8.94 -10.23 -4.49
CA GLU A 15 -8.11 -9.03 -4.52
C GLU A 15 -8.35 -8.23 -5.80
N HIS A 16 -8.43 -8.92 -6.95
CA HIS A 16 -8.72 -8.28 -8.23
C HIS A 16 -10.13 -7.64 -8.24
N ALA A 17 -11.14 -8.34 -7.71
CA ALA A 17 -12.48 -7.78 -7.57
C ALA A 17 -12.50 -6.55 -6.65
N THR A 18 -11.77 -6.64 -5.52
CA THR A 18 -11.63 -5.55 -4.54
C THR A 18 -10.95 -4.32 -5.14
N LEU A 19 -9.88 -4.53 -5.92
CA LEU A 19 -9.18 -3.46 -6.64
C LEU A 19 -10.12 -2.72 -7.60
N ASN A 20 -10.86 -3.46 -8.43
CA ASN A 20 -11.81 -2.88 -9.37
C ASN A 20 -12.94 -2.13 -8.66
N TYR A 21 -13.41 -2.64 -7.52
CA TYR A 21 -14.42 -1.97 -6.70
C TYR A 21 -13.94 -0.59 -6.25
N TYR A 22 -12.75 -0.48 -5.65
CA TYR A 22 -12.25 0.81 -5.17
C TYR A 22 -12.00 1.82 -6.29
N LEU A 23 -11.53 1.36 -7.45
CA LEU A 23 -11.35 2.25 -8.61
C LEU A 23 -12.69 2.75 -9.15
N ALA A 24 -13.70 1.88 -9.24
CA ALA A 24 -15.05 2.29 -9.63
C ALA A 24 -15.66 3.29 -8.63
N GLU A 25 -15.47 3.10 -7.32
CA GLU A 25 -15.96 4.05 -6.32
C GLU A 25 -15.23 5.40 -6.37
N TYR A 26 -13.94 5.40 -6.72
CA TYR A 26 -13.18 6.64 -6.95
C TYR A 26 -13.66 7.37 -8.22
N GLU A 27 -13.93 6.65 -9.31
CA GLU A 27 -14.49 7.23 -10.54
C GLU A 27 -15.87 7.85 -10.30
N LYS A 28 -16.72 7.21 -9.49
CA LYS A 28 -18.02 7.73 -9.06
C LYS A 28 -17.92 8.89 -8.07
N ARG A 29 -16.72 9.22 -7.59
CA ARG A 29 -16.45 10.21 -6.52
C ARG A 29 -17.10 9.84 -5.19
N SER A 30 -17.40 8.56 -4.96
CA SER A 30 -17.90 8.03 -3.69
C SER A 30 -16.81 8.01 -2.61
N ILE A 31 -15.55 7.86 -3.01
CA ILE A 31 -14.37 7.95 -2.14
C ILE A 31 -13.39 9.00 -2.68
N ASP A 32 -12.66 9.64 -1.78
CA ASP A 32 -11.59 10.57 -2.16
C ASP A 32 -10.27 9.82 -2.48
N ILE A 33 -9.28 10.56 -2.99
CA ILE A 33 -7.97 9.99 -3.32
C ILE A 33 -7.28 9.37 -2.09
N ARG A 34 -7.50 9.92 -0.89
CA ARG A 34 -6.85 9.47 0.34
C ARG A 34 -7.39 8.10 0.75
N GLY A 35 -8.72 7.93 0.69
CA GLY A 35 -9.41 6.67 0.93
C GLY A 35 -9.05 5.61 -0.10
N LEU A 36 -8.97 5.98 -1.39
CA LEU A 36 -8.49 5.08 -2.44
C LEU A 36 -7.07 4.58 -2.12
N VAL A 37 -6.12 5.50 -1.90
CA VAL A 37 -4.72 5.12 -1.66
C VAL A 37 -4.57 4.28 -0.40
N GLN A 38 -5.31 4.58 0.67
CA GLN A 38 -5.30 3.77 1.88
C GLN A 38 -5.74 2.33 1.58
N ALA A 39 -6.88 2.16 0.89
CA ALA A 39 -7.39 0.83 0.54
C ALA A 39 -6.42 0.05 -0.37
N LEU A 40 -5.82 0.72 -1.34
CA LEU A 40 -4.83 0.12 -2.24
C LEU A 40 -3.58 -0.34 -1.47
N LEU A 41 -3.07 0.45 -0.53
CA LEU A 41 -1.87 0.11 0.25
C LEU A 41 -2.10 -1.02 1.26
N GLU A 42 -3.34 -1.21 1.69
CA GLU A 42 -3.77 -2.35 2.51
C GLU A 42 -3.90 -3.61 1.66
N LEU A 43 -4.48 -3.50 0.47
CA LEU A 43 -4.64 -4.60 -0.49
C LEU A 43 -3.30 -5.07 -1.07
N LEU A 44 -2.46 -4.13 -1.53
CA LEU A 44 -1.14 -4.38 -2.10
C LEU A 44 -0.12 -4.50 -0.98
N ASN A 45 -0.24 -5.54 -0.16
CA ASN A 45 0.56 -5.69 1.06
C ASN A 45 2.01 -6.19 0.85
N THR A 46 2.38 -6.64 -0.36
CA THR A 46 3.72 -7.19 -0.67
C THR A 46 4.47 -6.34 -1.70
N PRO A 47 5.82 -6.27 -1.64
CA PRO A 47 6.61 -5.50 -2.61
C PRO A 47 6.32 -5.84 -4.08
N ALA A 48 6.01 -7.11 -4.38
CA ALA A 48 5.62 -7.51 -5.73
C ALA A 48 4.33 -6.82 -6.19
N LYS A 49 3.31 -6.76 -5.33
CA LYS A 49 2.01 -6.13 -5.62
C LYS A 49 2.12 -4.60 -5.77
N PHE A 50 3.08 -3.95 -5.12
CA PHE A 50 3.33 -2.51 -5.29
C PHE A 50 3.67 -2.12 -6.73
N THR A 51 4.20 -3.05 -7.54
CA THR A 51 4.44 -2.79 -8.97
C THR A 51 3.17 -2.36 -9.72
N ILE A 52 2.00 -2.80 -9.26
CA ILE A 52 0.68 -2.45 -9.83
C ILE A 52 0.33 -0.98 -9.57
N LEU A 53 0.89 -0.32 -8.55
CA LEU A 53 0.61 1.11 -8.27
C LEU A 53 1.04 2.01 -9.42
N SER A 54 2.12 1.66 -10.14
CA SER A 54 2.58 2.40 -11.32
C SER A 54 1.51 2.41 -12.42
N GLU A 55 0.76 1.31 -12.52
CA GLU A 55 -0.31 1.16 -13.49
C GLU A 55 -1.57 1.92 -13.04
N ILE A 56 -1.95 1.78 -11.78
CA ILE A 56 -3.08 2.52 -11.19
C ILE A 56 -2.82 4.02 -11.27
N ARG A 57 -1.58 4.47 -11.09
CA ARG A 57 -1.21 5.88 -11.24
C ARG A 57 -1.60 6.43 -12.61
N SER A 58 -1.55 5.62 -13.68
CA SER A 58 -1.96 6.04 -15.02
C SER A 58 -3.47 6.28 -15.16
N THR A 59 -4.29 5.70 -14.26
CA THR A 59 -5.75 5.87 -14.25
C THR A 59 -6.21 6.97 -13.30
N VAL A 60 -5.33 7.45 -12.41
CA VAL A 60 -5.63 8.54 -11.47
C VAL A 60 -5.63 9.89 -12.20
N LEU A 61 -6.62 10.73 -11.87
CA LEU A 61 -6.73 12.11 -12.37
C LEU A 61 -5.43 12.90 -12.16
N PRO A 62 -4.99 13.72 -13.14
CA PRO A 62 -3.75 14.51 -13.03
C PRO A 62 -3.67 15.37 -11.76
N SER A 63 -4.78 15.95 -11.32
CA SER A 63 -4.87 16.78 -10.11
C SER A 63 -4.64 16.03 -8.80
N HIS A 64 -4.69 14.70 -8.82
CA HIS A 64 -4.54 13.84 -7.65
C HIS A 64 -3.22 13.08 -7.63
N LEU A 65 -2.41 13.18 -8.68
CA LEU A 65 -1.13 12.46 -8.79
C LEU A 65 -0.13 12.85 -7.71
N ASP A 66 -0.01 14.14 -7.40
CA ASP A 66 0.93 14.61 -6.37
C ASP A 66 0.57 14.07 -4.98
N ILE A 67 -0.73 14.04 -4.67
CA ILE A 67 -1.24 13.50 -3.40
C ILE A 67 -1.07 11.98 -3.37
N PHE A 68 -1.33 11.30 -4.48
CA PHE A 68 -1.14 9.86 -4.61
C PHE A 68 0.32 9.47 -4.32
N ASP A 69 1.27 10.11 -5.00
CA ASP A 69 2.70 9.84 -4.83
C ASP A 69 3.19 10.09 -3.40
N LEU A 70 2.77 11.23 -2.83
CA LEU A 70 3.12 11.59 -1.46
C LEU A 70 2.64 10.53 -0.46
N LEU A 71 1.42 10.03 -0.61
CA LEU A 71 0.83 9.04 0.28
C LEU A 71 1.48 7.66 0.14
N VAL A 72 1.81 7.24 -1.09
CA VAL A 72 2.53 5.98 -1.34
C VAL A 72 3.93 6.05 -0.74
N ALA A 73 4.68 7.12 -0.99
CA ALA A 73 6.03 7.30 -0.44
C ALA A 73 6.04 7.34 1.09
N LYS A 74 5.06 8.01 1.70
CA LYS A 74 4.92 8.06 3.17
C LYS A 74 4.71 6.67 3.76
N ARG A 75 3.89 5.82 3.13
CA ARG A 75 3.65 4.45 3.61
C ARG A 75 4.90 3.59 3.56
N ASP A 76 5.69 3.69 2.50
CA ASP A 76 6.94 2.94 2.37
C ASP A 76 7.96 3.36 3.44
N LEU A 77 8.06 4.67 3.70
CA LEU A 77 8.88 5.19 4.79
C LEU A 77 8.40 4.68 6.15
N ASP A 78 7.09 4.75 6.44
CA ASP A 78 6.51 4.29 7.70
C ASP A 78 6.75 2.79 7.91
N LYS A 79 6.63 1.96 6.86
CA LYS A 79 6.94 0.52 6.92
C LYS A 79 8.42 0.29 7.24
N SER A 80 9.33 0.99 6.55
CA SER A 80 10.77 0.89 6.78
C SER A 80 11.16 1.32 8.20
N LEU A 81 10.61 2.43 8.69
CA LEU A 81 10.87 2.92 10.04
C LEU A 81 10.36 1.94 11.10
N ASN A 82 9.16 1.38 10.91
CA ASN A 82 8.61 0.39 11.84
C ASN A 82 9.45 -0.89 11.87
N GLN A 83 9.94 -1.37 10.71
CA GLN A 83 10.87 -2.50 10.65
C GLN A 83 12.18 -2.19 11.38
N ALA A 84 12.79 -1.02 11.16
CA ALA A 84 14.00 -0.62 11.86
C ALA A 84 13.81 -0.57 13.38
N ARG A 85 12.66 -0.03 13.85
CA ARG A 85 12.33 0.01 15.29
C ARG A 85 12.17 -1.39 15.88
N GLN A 86 11.57 -2.33 15.14
CA GLN A 86 11.45 -3.73 15.58
C GLN A 86 12.81 -4.42 15.66
N MET A 87 13.73 -4.14 14.74
CA MET A 87 15.10 -4.70 14.77
C MET A 87 15.97 -4.13 15.88
N LEU A 88 15.73 -2.89 16.31
CA LEU A 88 16.45 -2.24 17.42
C LEU A 88 15.89 -2.62 18.81
N ALA A 89 14.70 -3.23 18.88
CA ALA A 89 14.03 -3.57 20.14
C ALA A 89 14.47 -4.86 20.88
N PRO A 90 15.10 -5.90 20.27
CA PRO A 90 15.30 -7.16 20.97
C PRO A 90 16.40 -7.12 22.05
N ASP A 91 17.36 -6.20 21.98
CA ASP A 91 18.52 -6.18 22.90
C ASP A 91 18.32 -5.33 24.17
N VAL A 92 17.30 -4.47 24.24
CA VAL A 92 17.12 -3.56 25.39
C VAL A 92 16.43 -4.26 26.58
N LEU A 93 15.80 -5.42 26.36
CA LEU A 93 15.07 -6.16 27.41
C LEU A 93 15.82 -7.39 27.94
N SER A 94 16.99 -7.74 27.38
CA SER A 94 17.74 -8.94 27.79
C SER A 94 18.82 -8.68 28.85
N LEU A 95 18.96 -7.45 29.35
CA LEU A 95 20.04 -7.06 30.28
C LEU A 95 19.67 -7.11 31.78
N ASN A 96 18.43 -7.45 32.14
CA ASN A 96 17.98 -7.47 33.54
C ASN A 96 17.94 -8.87 34.21
N SER A 97 18.62 -9.87 33.65
CA SER A 97 18.57 -11.26 34.14
C SER A 97 19.89 -11.78 34.74
N TYR A 98 20.61 -10.95 35.50
CA TYR A 98 21.72 -11.42 36.35
C TYR A 98 21.74 -10.66 37.67
N ASP A 99 20.83 -11.01 38.59
CA ASP A 99 21.13 -10.95 40.02
C ASP A 99 20.21 -11.93 40.76
N SER A 100 20.75 -13.11 41.09
CA SER A 100 20.19 -14.11 42.01
C SER A 100 21.35 -14.80 42.71
#